data_AF-A0A1G1LTX1-F1
#
_entry.id   AF-A0A1G1LTX1-F1
#
_cell.length_a   1.000
_cell.length_b   1.000
_cell.length_c   1.000
_cell.angle_alpha   90.00
_cell.angle_beta   90.00
_cell.angle_gamma   90.00
#
_symmetry.space_group_name_H-M   'P 1'
#
loop_
_entity.id
_entity.type
_entity.pdbx_description
1 polymer ?
#
loop_
_entity_poly.entity_id
_entity_poly.type
_entity_poly.pdbx_seq_one_letter_code
_entity_poly.pdbx_strand_id
1 'polypeptide(L)'
;MRTIILTILVINSLVTAGWAANNSYSFYAVVPTPSLNVTGVKYSDNDAAVEGTSCVPGTTVVNDGNFWLCDTGGVYTKPITVWEQAGTKVYLKDTNATNFVGIGTSDPEFKLTLDQDGGILAKGSVGSGVTPTTAGAGTRLMWIPSKSALRAGTVGATQWDNANIGNYSVAFGLNNEAFGVATNINGGSGNTADQNYSTIGGGSNNNITDWPAFPYYTNSVIAGGNTNTIDQSGNAFIGGGYSNSIGNAAEYSVIGGGNNNTIPVNISYASIVGGTNNLANDAGGFIGGGLNNSVAGGLTGFNVVVGGVDNDIGGGTSTHGFIGGGTTNKISGQYSVIGGGSNNTIPPVGYLGMGHTIAGGINNKAGGNLLFEGHATVSGGHTNSALGDYSAVGGGKTNTASGYASAVPGGQDNIAAGDHSVAMGQNAQISAAGDNTFAYVSSGAPVSITQPNSAVFYGVNVGIGITAPTQSLHISQAMRLEPMDSPPSCEEGVMYAHTSGALCYCSAGSWTDLTDGKTGGFCP
;
A
#
# COMPACT_ATOMS: atom_id res chain seq x y z
N MET A 1 -27.10 -53.72 -29.47
CA MET A 1 -27.62 -52.34 -29.22
C MET A 1 -27.78 -51.50 -30.48
N ARG A 2 -26.77 -51.35 -31.38
CA ARG A 2 -26.93 -50.60 -32.65
C ARG A 2 -28.15 -51.04 -33.48
N THR A 3 -28.50 -52.33 -33.49
CA THR A 3 -29.66 -52.88 -34.22
C THR A 3 -31.02 -52.59 -33.57
N ILE A 4 -31.08 -52.50 -32.24
CA ILE A 4 -32.32 -52.23 -31.48
C ILE A 4 -32.69 -50.75 -31.60
N ILE A 5 -31.71 -49.85 -31.53
CA ILE A 5 -31.91 -48.41 -31.73
C ILE A 5 -32.34 -48.11 -33.18
N LEU A 6 -31.77 -48.81 -34.17
CA LEU A 6 -32.20 -48.71 -35.58
C LEU A 6 -33.67 -49.15 -35.77
N THR A 7 -34.12 -50.15 -35.02
CA THR A 7 -35.48 -50.71 -35.11
C THR A 7 -36.51 -49.76 -34.46
N ILE A 8 -36.15 -49.12 -33.34
CA ILE A 8 -37.00 -48.12 -32.66
C ILE A 8 -37.16 -46.85 -33.50
N LEU A 9 -36.11 -46.43 -34.23
CA LEU A 9 -36.18 -45.27 -35.12
C LEU A 9 -37.12 -45.53 -36.33
N VAL A 10 -37.08 -46.75 -36.89
CA VAL A 10 -37.93 -47.16 -38.02
C VAL A 10 -39.40 -47.23 -37.61
N ILE A 11 -39.70 -47.72 -36.40
CA ILE A 11 -41.08 -47.81 -35.90
C ILE A 11 -41.70 -46.42 -35.67
N ASN A 12 -40.96 -45.47 -35.07
CA ASN A 12 -41.46 -44.10 -34.89
C ASN A 12 -41.73 -43.37 -36.22
N SER A 13 -40.94 -43.64 -37.26
CA SER A 13 -41.15 -43.07 -38.60
C SER A 13 -42.37 -43.63 -39.35
N LEU A 14 -42.81 -44.85 -39.00
CA LEU A 14 -44.00 -45.49 -39.60
C LEU A 14 -45.31 -45.03 -38.94
N VAL A 15 -45.25 -44.68 -37.65
CA VAL A 15 -46.43 -44.21 -36.88
C VAL A 15 -46.84 -42.78 -37.26
N THR A 16 -45.89 -41.90 -37.62
CA THR A 16 -46.19 -40.51 -38.03
C THR A 16 -46.74 -40.38 -39.47
N ALA A 17 -46.65 -41.44 -40.28
CA ALA A 17 -47.12 -41.46 -41.67
C ALA A 17 -48.58 -41.92 -41.85
N GLY A 18 -49.33 -42.17 -40.77
CA GLY A 18 -50.76 -42.50 -40.83
C GLY A 18 -51.11 -43.83 -41.50
N TRP A 19 -50.16 -44.77 -41.60
CA TRP A 19 -50.34 -46.09 -42.21
C TRP A 19 -50.16 -47.20 -41.18
N ALA A 20 -51.18 -47.46 -40.35
CA ALA A 20 -51.26 -48.70 -39.58
C ALA A 20 -52.70 -49.01 -39.15
N ALA A 21 -53.54 -49.38 -40.11
CA ALA A 21 -54.71 -50.20 -39.81
C ALA A 21 -54.40 -51.63 -40.27
N ASN A 22 -54.32 -52.56 -39.32
CA ASN A 22 -54.38 -54.02 -39.49
C ASN A 22 -53.15 -54.81 -40.01
N ASN A 23 -51.93 -54.28 -40.01
CA ASN A 23 -50.74 -55.09 -40.36
C ASN A 23 -49.85 -55.41 -39.16
N SER A 24 -49.59 -56.70 -38.95
CA SER A 24 -48.58 -57.22 -38.02
C SER A 24 -47.20 -57.14 -38.67
N TYR A 25 -46.26 -56.40 -38.08
CA TYR A 25 -44.86 -56.39 -38.52
C TYR A 25 -44.01 -57.22 -37.56
N SER A 26 -43.25 -58.17 -38.08
CA SER A 26 -42.32 -59.00 -37.30
C SER A 26 -40.89 -58.68 -37.70
N PHE A 27 -40.10 -58.14 -36.78
CA PHE A 27 -38.67 -57.92 -36.99
C PHE A 27 -37.88 -58.93 -36.16
N TYR A 28 -37.00 -59.70 -36.82
CA TYR A 28 -36.05 -60.59 -36.17
C TYR A 28 -34.80 -59.80 -35.78
N ALA A 29 -34.55 -59.63 -34.48
CA ALA A 29 -33.29 -59.11 -33.98
C ALA A 29 -32.60 -60.22 -33.17
N VAL A 30 -31.53 -60.80 -33.72
CA VAL A 30 -30.70 -61.76 -33.00
C VAL A 30 -29.80 -60.98 -32.06
N VAL A 31 -30.01 -61.13 -30.74
CA VAL A 31 -29.10 -60.59 -29.71
C VAL A 31 -28.28 -61.77 -29.18
N PRO A 32 -26.93 -61.72 -29.24
CA PRO A 32 -26.10 -62.81 -28.76
C PRO A 32 -25.88 -62.68 -27.25
N THR A 33 -26.88 -63.04 -26.45
CA THR A 33 -26.70 -63.46 -25.05
C THR A 33 -27.56 -64.71 -24.78
N PRO A 34 -27.14 -65.63 -23.89
CA PRO A 34 -27.65 -67.01 -23.93
C PRO A 34 -29.04 -67.20 -23.30
N SER A 35 -29.66 -66.15 -22.75
CA SER A 35 -30.81 -66.30 -21.86
C SER A 35 -32.11 -65.62 -22.32
N LEU A 36 -32.16 -64.95 -23.48
CA LEU A 36 -33.43 -64.38 -23.95
C LEU A 36 -33.50 -64.25 -25.49
N ASN A 37 -34.17 -65.21 -26.13
CA ASN A 37 -34.54 -65.11 -27.55
C ASN A 37 -35.91 -64.40 -27.65
N VAL A 38 -35.92 -63.13 -28.07
CA VAL A 38 -37.15 -62.42 -28.38
C VAL A 38 -37.59 -62.83 -29.79
N THR A 39 -38.67 -63.60 -29.89
CA THR A 39 -39.13 -64.21 -31.15
C THR A 39 -40.13 -63.36 -31.92
N GLY A 40 -40.58 -62.23 -31.36
CA GLY A 40 -41.38 -61.23 -32.06
C GLY A 40 -41.90 -60.12 -31.15
N VAL A 41 -41.95 -58.89 -31.68
CA VAL A 41 -42.63 -57.75 -31.06
C VAL A 41 -44.00 -57.63 -31.72
N LYS A 42 -45.08 -57.64 -30.94
CA LYS A 42 -46.45 -57.44 -31.42
C LYS A 42 -46.97 -56.10 -30.92
N TYR A 43 -47.53 -55.29 -31.82
CA TYR A 43 -48.34 -54.12 -31.47
C TYR A 43 -49.80 -54.54 -31.57
N SER A 44 -50.55 -54.48 -30.47
CA SER A 44 -51.95 -54.90 -30.39
C SER A 44 -52.65 -53.97 -29.40
N ASP A 45 -53.52 -53.08 -29.89
CA ASP A 45 -54.32 -52.18 -29.04
C ASP A 45 -55.47 -52.93 -28.31
N ASN A 46 -55.59 -54.25 -28.47
CA ASN A 46 -56.71 -55.05 -27.96
C ASN A 46 -56.30 -56.20 -27.02
N ASP A 47 -55.01 -56.44 -26.80
CA ASP A 47 -54.58 -57.48 -25.84
C ASP A 47 -54.40 -56.84 -24.46
N ALA A 48 -55.28 -57.19 -23.52
CA ALA A 48 -55.22 -56.76 -22.12
C ALA A 48 -54.01 -57.41 -21.41
N ALA A 49 -52.80 -56.96 -21.73
CA ALA A 49 -51.59 -57.33 -21.01
C ALA A 49 -51.67 -56.73 -19.60
N VAL A 50 -52.05 -57.56 -18.63
CA VAL A 50 -52.11 -57.25 -17.19
C VAL A 50 -51.20 -58.24 -16.46
N GLU A 51 -50.49 -57.79 -15.44
CA GLU A 51 -49.56 -58.62 -14.67
C GLU A 51 -50.20 -59.96 -14.25
N GLY A 52 -49.54 -61.07 -14.55
CA GLY A 52 -50.01 -62.43 -14.24
C GLY A 52 -50.94 -63.07 -15.28
N THR A 53 -51.30 -62.39 -16.37
CA THR A 53 -52.03 -63.03 -17.48
C THR A 53 -51.12 -63.93 -18.31
N SER A 54 -51.66 -65.06 -18.80
CA SER A 54 -50.87 -66.04 -19.55
C SER A 54 -50.45 -65.51 -20.91
N CYS A 55 -49.23 -65.86 -21.31
CA CYS A 55 -48.62 -65.43 -22.56
C CYS A 55 -47.58 -66.47 -23.03
N VAL A 56 -47.05 -66.27 -24.23
CA VAL A 56 -46.02 -67.15 -24.78
C VAL A 56 -44.64 -66.66 -24.32
N PRO A 57 -43.86 -67.48 -23.59
CA PRO A 57 -42.52 -67.10 -23.15
C PRO A 57 -41.68 -66.48 -24.26
N GLY A 58 -41.09 -65.31 -23.97
CA GLY A 58 -40.25 -64.59 -24.94
C GLY A 58 -41.01 -63.64 -25.89
N THR A 59 -42.33 -63.50 -25.78
CA THR A 59 -43.09 -62.45 -26.49
C THR A 59 -43.08 -61.13 -25.74
N THR A 60 -43.16 -60.02 -26.49
CA THR A 60 -43.27 -58.68 -25.92
C THR A 60 -44.42 -57.90 -26.55
N VAL A 61 -45.22 -57.23 -25.72
CA VAL A 61 -46.40 -56.45 -26.14
C VAL A 61 -46.32 -55.03 -25.58
N VAL A 62 -46.75 -54.05 -26.38
CA VAL A 62 -46.97 -52.68 -25.92
C VAL A 62 -48.47 -52.50 -25.69
N ASN A 63 -48.87 -52.22 -24.45
CA ASN A 63 -50.25 -51.96 -24.09
C ASN A 63 -50.31 -50.77 -23.11
N ASP A 64 -51.20 -49.81 -23.39
CA ASP A 64 -51.41 -48.60 -22.57
C ASP A 64 -50.11 -47.82 -22.30
N GLY A 65 -49.25 -47.73 -23.31
CA GLY A 65 -47.94 -47.06 -23.24
C GLY A 65 -46.84 -47.83 -22.48
N ASN A 66 -47.11 -49.02 -21.98
CA ASN A 66 -46.16 -49.85 -21.22
C ASN A 66 -45.66 -51.05 -22.03
N PHE A 67 -44.38 -51.41 -21.85
CA PHE A 67 -43.76 -52.60 -22.45
C PHE A 67 -43.89 -53.80 -21.50
N TRP A 68 -44.55 -54.86 -21.94
CA TRP A 68 -44.81 -56.07 -21.14
C TRP A 68 -44.03 -57.25 -21.68
N LEU A 69 -43.24 -57.90 -20.81
CA LEU A 69 -42.43 -59.08 -21.16
C LEU A 69 -43.09 -60.34 -20.61
N CYS A 70 -43.25 -61.33 -21.47
CA CYS A 70 -43.67 -62.66 -21.06
C CYS A 70 -42.47 -63.45 -20.53
N ASP A 71 -42.50 -63.81 -19.25
CA ASP A 71 -41.42 -64.55 -18.61
C ASP A 71 -41.36 -66.03 -19.05
N THR A 72 -40.36 -66.76 -18.57
CA THR A 72 -40.23 -68.20 -18.87
C THR A 72 -41.32 -69.06 -18.25
N GLY A 73 -42.09 -68.53 -17.29
CA GLY A 73 -43.27 -69.15 -16.69
C GLY A 73 -44.55 -68.96 -17.51
N GLY A 74 -44.49 -68.18 -18.60
CA GLY A 74 -45.62 -67.96 -19.49
C GLY A 74 -46.63 -66.96 -18.93
N VAL A 75 -46.20 -65.99 -18.13
CA VAL A 75 -47.04 -64.89 -17.65
C VAL A 75 -46.43 -63.52 -17.93
N TYR A 76 -47.28 -62.54 -18.24
CA TYR A 76 -46.82 -61.17 -18.45
C TYR A 76 -46.42 -60.60 -17.10
N THR A 77 -45.17 -60.13 -17.02
CA THR A 77 -44.66 -59.45 -15.84
C THR A 77 -44.68 -57.94 -16.09
N LYS A 78 -45.05 -57.16 -15.07
CA LYS A 78 -45.01 -55.70 -15.13
C LYS A 78 -43.59 -55.26 -15.47
N PRO A 79 -43.39 -54.23 -16.32
CA PRO A 79 -42.06 -53.83 -16.74
C PRO A 79 -41.11 -53.70 -15.55
N ILE A 80 -39.90 -54.23 -15.73
CA ILE A 80 -38.74 -53.81 -14.93
C ILE A 80 -38.62 -52.31 -15.18
N THR A 81 -39.22 -51.52 -14.31
CA THR A 81 -38.95 -50.10 -14.23
C THR A 81 -37.51 -50.00 -13.79
N VAL A 82 -36.63 -49.82 -14.77
CA VAL A 82 -35.20 -49.59 -14.52
C VAL A 82 -35.02 -48.36 -13.62
N TRP A 83 -36.04 -47.50 -13.51
CA TRP A 83 -36.12 -46.35 -12.64
C TRP A 83 -37.21 -46.51 -11.57
N GLU A 84 -36.84 -46.49 -10.29
CA GLU A 84 -37.75 -46.45 -9.15
C GLU A 84 -37.98 -44.98 -8.74
N GLN A 85 -39.27 -44.61 -8.64
CA GLN A 85 -39.67 -43.33 -8.08
C GLN A 85 -40.06 -43.52 -6.61
N ALA A 86 -39.27 -42.98 -5.69
CA ALA A 86 -39.60 -42.91 -4.26
C ALA A 86 -39.78 -41.44 -3.86
N GLY A 87 -41.03 -41.01 -3.72
CA GLY A 87 -41.36 -39.59 -3.51
C GLY A 87 -41.03 -38.74 -4.75
N THR A 88 -40.17 -37.74 -4.60
CA THR A 88 -39.72 -36.84 -5.70
C THR A 88 -38.41 -37.29 -6.37
N LYS A 89 -37.92 -38.49 -6.05
CA LYS A 89 -36.63 -39.01 -6.55
C LYS A 89 -36.86 -40.06 -7.62
N VAL A 90 -36.02 -40.09 -8.65
CA VAL A 90 -35.98 -41.11 -9.71
C VAL A 90 -34.56 -41.69 -9.72
N TYR A 91 -34.39 -42.99 -9.49
CA TYR A 91 -33.09 -43.67 -9.45
C TYR A 91 -33.18 -45.07 -10.04
N LEU A 92 -32.07 -45.67 -10.49
CA LEU A 92 -32.16 -47.01 -11.05
C LEU A 92 -32.22 -48.13 -10.02
N LYS A 93 -33.00 -49.15 -10.35
CA LYS A 93 -33.17 -50.37 -9.56
C LYS A 93 -32.36 -51.51 -10.19
N ASP A 94 -31.05 -51.55 -9.93
CA ASP A 94 -30.23 -52.76 -10.17
C ASP A 94 -29.13 -52.89 -9.10
N THR A 95 -28.84 -54.13 -8.70
CA THR A 95 -28.00 -54.52 -7.55
C THR A 95 -26.54 -54.82 -7.91
N ASN A 96 -26.10 -54.50 -9.12
CA ASN A 96 -24.68 -54.57 -9.49
C ASN A 96 -23.91 -53.33 -9.03
N ALA A 97 -22.91 -53.53 -8.16
CA ALA A 97 -22.15 -52.50 -7.45
C ALA A 97 -21.28 -51.57 -8.31
N THR A 98 -21.42 -51.61 -9.63
CA THR A 98 -20.77 -50.66 -10.55
C THR A 98 -21.70 -49.55 -11.02
N ASN A 99 -23.02 -49.74 -11.00
CA ASN A 99 -23.98 -48.82 -11.61
C ASN A 99 -24.36 -47.64 -10.69
N PHE A 100 -23.71 -46.49 -10.86
CA PHE A 100 -23.97 -45.30 -10.04
C PHE A 100 -25.33 -44.60 -10.37
N VAL A 101 -25.83 -43.65 -9.57
CA VAL A 101 -27.08 -42.90 -9.86
C VAL A 101 -26.80 -41.41 -10.04
N GLY A 102 -27.16 -40.87 -11.20
CA GLY A 102 -27.36 -39.44 -11.41
C GLY A 102 -28.84 -39.13 -11.57
N ILE A 103 -29.20 -37.88 -11.35
CA ILE A 103 -30.44 -37.35 -11.89
C ILE A 103 -30.19 -37.26 -13.42
N GLY A 104 -30.44 -38.38 -14.11
CA GLY A 104 -30.08 -38.64 -15.51
C GLY A 104 -28.98 -39.68 -15.82
N THR A 105 -28.50 -40.53 -14.89
CA THR A 105 -27.52 -41.61 -15.26
C THR A 105 -27.53 -42.85 -14.35
N SER A 106 -27.18 -44.02 -14.91
CA SER A 106 -27.08 -45.35 -14.28
C SER A 106 -25.67 -45.84 -14.00
N ASP A 107 -24.67 -45.12 -14.47
CA ASP A 107 -23.26 -45.49 -14.29
C ASP A 107 -22.33 -44.23 -14.23
N PRO A 108 -22.60 -43.20 -13.38
CA PRO A 108 -21.72 -42.05 -13.11
C PRO A 108 -20.21 -42.30 -13.04
N GLU A 109 -19.52 -41.92 -14.10
CA GLU A 109 -18.09 -41.64 -14.06
C GLU A 109 -17.81 -40.28 -13.37
N PHE A 110 -18.67 -39.28 -13.64
CA PHE A 110 -18.84 -37.98 -12.96
C PHE A 110 -20.31 -37.49 -13.11
N LYS A 111 -20.74 -36.48 -12.33
CA LYS A 111 -22.14 -35.98 -12.23
C LYS A 111 -22.41 -34.83 -13.23
N LEU A 112 -23.36 -35.00 -14.18
CA LEU A 112 -23.92 -34.03 -15.15
C LEU A 112 -23.10 -33.70 -16.43
N THR A 113 -23.59 -34.12 -17.61
CA THR A 113 -23.08 -33.74 -18.96
C THR A 113 -24.16 -32.97 -19.74
N LEU A 114 -23.79 -31.86 -20.39
CA LEU A 114 -24.68 -31.01 -21.21
C LEU A 114 -24.16 -31.02 -22.66
N ASP A 115 -25.03 -31.28 -23.66
CA ASP A 115 -24.69 -31.32 -25.10
C ASP A 115 -25.60 -30.33 -25.88
N GLN A 116 -25.22 -29.96 -27.12
CA GLN A 116 -25.98 -29.13 -28.06
C GLN A 116 -26.54 -27.83 -27.45
N ASP A 117 -25.66 -26.94 -26.98
CA ASP A 117 -25.99 -25.62 -26.41
C ASP A 117 -26.64 -25.62 -25.01
N GLY A 118 -26.58 -26.75 -24.28
CA GLY A 118 -27.17 -26.89 -22.94
C GLY A 118 -26.53 -26.00 -21.86
N GLY A 119 -27.32 -25.10 -21.26
CA GLY A 119 -26.96 -24.34 -20.05
C GLY A 119 -27.59 -24.90 -18.77
N ILE A 120 -26.95 -24.70 -17.61
CA ILE A 120 -27.54 -25.01 -16.30
C ILE A 120 -28.31 -23.78 -15.81
N LEU A 121 -29.65 -23.86 -15.78
CA LEU A 121 -30.50 -22.83 -15.15
C LEU A 121 -31.02 -23.34 -13.80
N ALA A 122 -30.37 -22.91 -12.71
CA ALA A 122 -30.80 -23.22 -11.36
C ALA A 122 -31.53 -22.01 -10.73
N LYS A 123 -32.86 -22.05 -10.69
CA LYS A 123 -33.69 -20.96 -10.13
C LYS A 123 -33.94 -21.16 -8.64
N GLY A 124 -34.15 -20.06 -7.94
CA GLY A 124 -34.75 -20.01 -6.61
C GLY A 124 -34.97 -18.55 -6.19
N SER A 125 -35.47 -18.32 -4.98
CA SER A 125 -35.70 -16.98 -4.46
C SER A 125 -34.85 -16.75 -3.21
N VAL A 126 -34.35 -15.52 -3.04
CA VAL A 126 -33.71 -15.10 -1.79
C VAL A 126 -34.67 -15.29 -0.62
N GLY A 127 -34.16 -15.79 0.51
CA GLY A 127 -34.95 -16.03 1.73
C GLY A 127 -35.83 -17.27 1.67
N SER A 128 -35.92 -17.99 0.54
CA SER A 128 -36.65 -19.25 0.42
C SER A 128 -35.73 -20.39 0.01
N GLY A 129 -36.02 -21.60 0.50
CA GLY A 129 -35.23 -22.80 0.24
C GLY A 129 -34.58 -23.39 1.48
N VAL A 130 -34.05 -24.60 1.34
CA VAL A 130 -33.47 -25.37 2.45
C VAL A 130 -32.11 -24.80 2.83
N THR A 131 -31.89 -24.58 4.12
CA THR A 131 -30.57 -24.26 4.66
C THR A 131 -29.57 -25.36 4.29
N PRO A 132 -28.39 -25.03 3.74
CA PRO A 132 -27.38 -26.05 3.43
C PRO A 132 -27.06 -26.89 4.66
N THR A 133 -27.34 -28.20 4.61
CA THR A 133 -27.07 -29.16 5.70
C THR A 133 -25.71 -29.85 5.57
N THR A 134 -25.05 -29.71 4.41
CA THR A 134 -23.65 -30.14 4.20
C THR A 134 -22.70 -29.28 5.03
N ALA A 135 -22.49 -29.67 6.28
CA ALA A 135 -21.50 -29.11 7.18
C ALA A 135 -20.15 -29.84 7.05
N GLY A 136 -19.06 -29.17 7.42
CA GLY A 136 -17.73 -29.79 7.53
C GLY A 136 -16.98 -29.93 6.21
N ALA A 137 -15.86 -30.66 6.21
CA ALA A 137 -14.90 -30.69 5.11
C ALA A 137 -15.42 -31.30 3.78
N GLY A 138 -14.83 -30.90 2.65
CA GLY A 138 -15.02 -31.55 1.35
C GLY A 138 -14.93 -30.62 0.14
N THR A 139 -14.79 -31.22 -1.04
CA THR A 139 -14.86 -30.55 -2.35
C THR A 139 -16.29 -30.50 -2.87
N ARG A 140 -16.74 -29.33 -3.33
CA ARG A 140 -18.12 -29.11 -3.78
C ARG A 140 -18.28 -27.88 -4.66
N LEU A 141 -19.34 -27.91 -5.47
CA LEU A 141 -19.96 -26.77 -6.14
C LEU A 141 -21.34 -26.58 -5.50
N MET A 142 -21.65 -25.38 -4.99
CA MET A 142 -22.92 -25.08 -4.33
C MET A 142 -23.51 -23.79 -4.89
N TRP A 143 -24.70 -23.89 -5.48
CA TRP A 143 -25.59 -22.74 -5.65
C TRP A 143 -26.59 -22.74 -4.50
N ILE A 144 -26.70 -21.63 -3.78
CA ILE A 144 -27.51 -21.51 -2.56
C ILE A 144 -28.55 -20.40 -2.80
N PRO A 145 -29.72 -20.72 -3.37
CA PRO A 145 -30.69 -19.71 -3.78
C PRO A 145 -31.20 -18.85 -2.63
N SER A 146 -31.39 -19.45 -1.45
CA SER A 146 -31.87 -18.76 -0.24
C SER A 146 -30.97 -17.60 0.17
N LYS A 147 -29.67 -17.67 -0.17
CA LYS A 147 -28.69 -16.61 0.06
C LYS A 147 -28.22 -15.93 -1.23
N SER A 148 -28.67 -16.38 -2.41
CA SER A 148 -28.07 -16.02 -3.71
C SER A 148 -26.55 -16.12 -3.71
N ALA A 149 -26.02 -17.19 -3.10
CA ALA A 149 -24.60 -17.39 -2.90
C ALA A 149 -24.06 -18.54 -3.75
N LEU A 150 -22.81 -18.40 -4.21
CA LEU A 150 -22.12 -19.39 -5.02
C LEU A 150 -20.80 -19.83 -4.35
N ARG A 151 -20.55 -21.14 -4.31
CA ARG A 151 -19.32 -21.74 -3.78
C ARG A 151 -18.76 -22.78 -4.75
N ALA A 152 -17.44 -22.80 -4.97
CA ALA A 152 -16.80 -23.83 -5.78
C ALA A 152 -15.36 -24.09 -5.35
N GLY A 153 -15.01 -25.34 -5.03
CA GLY A 153 -13.68 -25.70 -4.53
C GLY A 153 -13.73 -26.61 -3.29
N THR A 154 -12.78 -26.45 -2.38
CA THR A 154 -12.54 -27.38 -1.26
C THR A 154 -12.50 -26.63 0.05
N VAL A 155 -13.07 -27.21 1.10
CA VAL A 155 -12.88 -26.71 2.48
C VAL A 155 -12.47 -27.84 3.41
N GLY A 156 -11.64 -27.54 4.40
CA GLY A 156 -11.10 -28.50 5.36
C GLY A 156 -11.88 -28.57 6.67
N ALA A 157 -12.78 -27.62 6.92
CA ALA A 157 -13.61 -27.55 8.13
C ALA A 157 -14.94 -26.85 7.82
N THR A 158 -15.31 -25.84 8.61
CA THR A 158 -16.63 -25.19 8.64
C THR A 158 -16.75 -23.96 7.74
N GLN A 159 -15.77 -23.68 6.87
CA GLN A 159 -15.70 -22.45 6.09
C GLN A 159 -16.96 -22.18 5.25
N TRP A 160 -17.63 -23.24 4.76
CA TRP A 160 -18.89 -23.15 3.99
C TRP A 160 -20.11 -23.71 4.75
N ASP A 161 -20.06 -23.72 6.07
CA ASP A 161 -21.24 -23.93 6.88
C ASP A 161 -22.15 -22.70 6.78
N ASN A 162 -23.46 -22.89 7.01
CA ASN A 162 -24.44 -21.83 6.78
C ASN A 162 -24.11 -20.50 7.49
N ALA A 163 -23.51 -20.53 8.67
CA ALA A 163 -23.12 -19.32 9.42
C ALA A 163 -22.06 -18.47 8.68
N ASN A 164 -21.22 -19.10 7.86
CA ASN A 164 -20.06 -18.49 7.19
C ASN A 164 -20.34 -18.14 5.72
N ILE A 165 -21.61 -18.18 5.31
CA ILE A 165 -22.05 -17.85 3.95
C ILE A 165 -22.84 -16.55 3.99
N GLY A 166 -22.27 -15.48 3.44
CA GLY A 166 -22.96 -14.20 3.31
C GLY A 166 -24.05 -14.21 2.26
N ASN A 167 -25.05 -13.34 2.40
CA ASN A 167 -26.04 -13.12 1.34
C ASN A 167 -25.34 -12.50 0.11
N TYR A 168 -25.72 -12.90 -1.09
CA TYR A 168 -25.17 -12.45 -2.38
C TYR A 168 -23.66 -12.70 -2.55
N SER A 169 -23.07 -13.61 -1.77
CA SER A 169 -21.62 -13.79 -1.70
C SER A 169 -21.09 -14.85 -2.68
N VAL A 170 -19.83 -14.70 -3.08
CA VAL A 170 -19.10 -15.67 -3.93
C VAL A 170 -17.81 -16.08 -3.23
N ALA A 171 -17.51 -17.37 -3.19
CA ALA A 171 -16.18 -17.86 -2.77
C ALA A 171 -15.74 -19.08 -3.58
N PHE A 172 -14.56 -19.00 -4.18
CA PHE A 172 -13.93 -20.10 -4.91
C PHE A 172 -12.59 -20.50 -4.29
N GLY A 173 -12.11 -21.71 -4.52
CA GLY A 173 -10.78 -22.16 -4.09
C GLY A 173 -10.77 -22.97 -2.80
N LEU A 174 -9.68 -22.88 -2.02
CA LEU A 174 -9.44 -23.68 -0.82
C LEU A 174 -9.69 -22.87 0.46
N ASN A 175 -10.53 -23.35 1.37
CA ASN A 175 -10.71 -22.77 2.71
C ASN A 175 -11.03 -21.26 2.74
N ASN A 176 -11.74 -20.74 1.73
CA ASN A 176 -12.10 -19.32 1.70
C ASN A 176 -13.46 -19.07 2.36
N GLU A 177 -13.56 -18.00 3.14
CA GLU A 177 -14.72 -17.61 3.94
C GLU A 177 -15.26 -16.24 3.50
N ALA A 178 -16.35 -16.24 2.71
CA ALA A 178 -17.04 -15.02 2.29
C ALA A 178 -18.36 -14.90 3.07
N PHE A 179 -18.33 -14.16 4.18
CA PHE A 179 -19.44 -14.14 5.15
C PHE A 179 -20.20 -12.83 5.21
N GLY A 180 -19.59 -11.71 4.81
CA GLY A 180 -20.30 -10.44 4.63
C GLY A 180 -21.33 -10.47 3.51
N VAL A 181 -22.28 -9.54 3.56
CA VAL A 181 -23.24 -9.32 2.48
C VAL A 181 -22.51 -8.85 1.22
N ALA A 182 -22.83 -9.46 0.08
CA ALA A 182 -22.27 -9.16 -1.24
C ALA A 182 -20.74 -9.20 -1.28
N THR A 183 -20.12 -10.07 -0.48
CA THR A 183 -18.67 -10.29 -0.49
C THR A 183 -18.23 -11.18 -1.64
N ASN A 184 -17.04 -10.92 -2.17
CA ASN A 184 -16.49 -11.67 -3.29
C ASN A 184 -15.07 -12.17 -2.98
N ILE A 185 -14.87 -13.48 -3.09
CA ILE A 185 -13.54 -14.11 -3.09
C ILE A 185 -13.40 -14.94 -4.37
N ASN A 186 -12.61 -14.45 -5.33
CA ASN A 186 -12.50 -15.05 -6.67
C ASN A 186 -11.66 -16.34 -6.72
N GLY A 187 -10.92 -16.69 -5.66
CA GLY A 187 -10.07 -17.88 -5.65
C GLY A 187 -9.05 -17.90 -4.53
N GLY A 188 -8.01 -18.73 -4.69
CA GLY A 188 -6.89 -18.79 -3.76
C GLY A 188 -7.15 -19.70 -2.55
N SER A 189 -6.42 -19.46 -1.45
CA SER A 189 -6.44 -20.33 -0.26
C SER A 189 -6.45 -19.58 1.07
N GLY A 190 -7.45 -19.84 1.91
CA GLY A 190 -7.48 -19.36 3.30
C GLY A 190 -7.80 -17.87 3.46
N ASN A 191 -8.52 -17.28 2.51
CA ASN A 191 -8.92 -15.88 2.56
C ASN A 191 -10.25 -15.70 3.30
N THR A 192 -10.40 -14.59 4.03
CA THR A 192 -11.59 -14.28 4.85
C THR A 192 -12.10 -12.87 4.54
N ALA A 193 -13.38 -12.74 4.21
CA ALA A 193 -14.06 -11.49 3.88
C ALA A 193 -15.35 -11.32 4.69
N ASP A 194 -15.28 -10.47 5.71
CA ASP A 194 -16.32 -10.12 6.68
C ASP A 194 -17.15 -8.92 6.25
N GLN A 195 -16.46 -7.84 5.90
CA GLN A 195 -17.11 -6.56 5.67
C GLN A 195 -18.08 -6.64 4.51
N ASN A 196 -19.22 -5.98 4.64
CA ASN A 196 -20.19 -5.93 3.55
C ASN A 196 -19.56 -5.25 2.31
N TYR A 197 -19.85 -5.80 1.14
CA TYR A 197 -19.33 -5.34 -0.15
C TYR A 197 -17.81 -5.41 -0.30
N SER A 198 -17.12 -6.19 0.54
CA SER A 198 -15.66 -6.37 0.42
C SER A 198 -15.27 -7.38 -0.67
N THR A 199 -14.07 -7.20 -1.22
CA THR A 199 -13.54 -8.07 -2.29
C THR A 199 -12.14 -8.54 -1.99
N ILE A 200 -11.91 -9.84 -2.14
CA ILE A 200 -10.57 -10.45 -2.21
C ILE A 200 -10.38 -11.08 -3.58
N GLY A 201 -9.49 -10.52 -4.39
CA GLY A 201 -9.25 -11.00 -5.76
C GLY A 201 -8.63 -12.40 -5.85
N GLY A 202 -7.99 -12.87 -4.78
CA GLY A 202 -7.41 -14.22 -4.68
C GLY A 202 -6.22 -14.25 -3.72
N GLY A 203 -5.21 -15.07 -4.02
CA GLY A 203 -4.01 -15.18 -3.19
C GLY A 203 -4.20 -16.09 -1.99
N SER A 204 -3.46 -15.88 -0.90
CA SER A 204 -3.55 -16.75 0.28
C SER A 204 -3.51 -16.01 1.60
N ASN A 205 -4.37 -16.40 2.54
CA ASN A 205 -4.41 -15.87 3.91
C ASN A 205 -4.64 -14.35 3.97
N ASN A 206 -5.39 -13.79 3.01
CA ASN A 206 -5.79 -12.38 3.07
C ASN A 206 -7.07 -12.23 3.91
N ASN A 207 -7.14 -11.17 4.72
CA ASN A 207 -8.22 -10.98 5.67
C ASN A 207 -8.80 -9.56 5.60
N ILE A 208 -10.12 -9.45 5.43
CA ILE A 208 -10.88 -8.21 5.57
C ILE A 208 -11.91 -8.46 6.68
N THR A 209 -11.73 -7.86 7.85
CA THR A 209 -12.58 -8.08 9.04
C THR A 209 -13.48 -6.88 9.33
N ASP A 210 -14.66 -7.13 9.86
CA ASP A 210 -15.57 -6.11 10.38
C ASP A 210 -15.67 -6.25 11.91
N TRP A 211 -16.44 -5.39 12.56
CA TRP A 211 -16.75 -5.51 13.97
C TRP A 211 -17.96 -6.45 14.17
N PRO A 212 -17.81 -7.62 14.82
CA PRO A 212 -18.90 -8.58 14.98
C PRO A 212 -20.16 -8.06 15.68
N ALA A 213 -20.02 -7.07 16.58
CA ALA A 213 -21.15 -6.53 17.33
C ALA A 213 -21.94 -5.49 16.53
N PHE A 214 -21.25 -4.73 15.67
CA PHE A 214 -21.83 -3.63 14.91
C PHE A 214 -21.11 -3.49 13.55
N PRO A 215 -21.57 -4.24 12.52
CA PRO A 215 -20.95 -4.20 11.21
C PRO A 215 -21.26 -2.86 10.52
N TYR A 216 -20.30 -1.93 10.60
CA TYR A 216 -20.38 -0.59 10.00
C TYR A 216 -19.41 -0.40 8.83
N TYR A 217 -18.35 -1.20 8.76
CA TYR A 217 -17.30 -1.03 7.76
C TYR A 217 -17.64 -1.76 6.46
N THR A 218 -17.44 -1.08 5.34
CA THR A 218 -17.83 -1.59 4.03
C THR A 218 -16.82 -1.23 2.95
N ASN A 219 -16.93 -1.90 1.79
CA ASN A 219 -16.28 -1.51 0.53
C ASN A 219 -14.75 -1.62 0.49
N SER A 220 -14.14 -2.41 1.39
CA SER A 220 -12.69 -2.64 1.38
C SER A 220 -12.26 -3.70 0.37
N VAL A 221 -11.06 -3.57 -0.19
CA VAL A 221 -10.55 -4.45 -1.25
C VAL A 221 -9.12 -4.90 -0.96
N ILE A 222 -8.88 -6.20 -1.07
CA ILE A 222 -7.55 -6.78 -1.22
C ILE A 222 -7.48 -7.44 -2.60
N ALA A 223 -6.71 -6.88 -3.53
CA ALA A 223 -6.68 -7.40 -4.90
C ALA A 223 -6.01 -8.79 -5.00
N GLY A 224 -5.15 -9.17 -4.05
CA GLY A 224 -4.55 -10.50 -3.96
C GLY A 224 -3.36 -10.55 -3.00
N GLY A 225 -2.35 -11.37 -3.32
CA GLY A 225 -1.13 -11.49 -2.51
C GLY A 225 -1.24 -12.49 -1.37
N ASN A 226 -0.37 -12.35 -0.37
CA ASN A 226 -0.31 -13.24 0.77
C ASN A 226 -0.32 -12.47 2.09
N THR A 227 -1.07 -12.95 3.08
CA THR A 227 -1.09 -12.44 4.47
C THR A 227 -1.42 -10.95 4.61
N ASN A 228 -2.15 -10.36 3.65
CA ASN A 228 -2.56 -8.96 3.75
C ASN A 228 -3.81 -8.83 4.63
N THR A 229 -3.89 -7.77 5.44
CA THR A 229 -4.99 -7.55 6.38
C THR A 229 -5.55 -6.14 6.25
N ILE A 230 -6.87 -6.02 6.12
CA ILE A 230 -7.62 -4.81 6.39
C ILE A 230 -8.48 -5.09 7.62
N ASP A 231 -8.10 -4.56 8.76
CA ASP A 231 -8.80 -4.79 10.02
C ASP A 231 -9.80 -3.67 10.28
N GLN A 232 -11.10 -3.97 10.33
CA GLN A 232 -12.15 -3.06 10.80
C GLN A 232 -12.01 -1.63 10.28
N SER A 233 -11.81 -1.51 8.96
CA SER A 233 -11.63 -0.25 8.27
C SER A 233 -12.41 -0.25 6.96
N GLY A 234 -13.19 0.80 6.73
CA GLY A 234 -14.02 0.98 5.55
C GLY A 234 -13.30 1.72 4.43
N ASN A 235 -13.70 1.43 3.19
CA ASN A 235 -13.17 2.05 1.97
C ASN A 235 -11.63 1.95 1.84
N ALA A 236 -11.02 0.93 2.44
CA ALA A 236 -9.58 0.72 2.43
C ALA A 236 -9.16 -0.18 1.26
N PHE A 237 -7.93 -0.02 0.79
CA PHE A 237 -7.42 -0.76 -0.36
C PHE A 237 -6.02 -1.31 -0.10
N ILE A 238 -5.82 -2.61 -0.37
CA ILE A 238 -4.51 -3.24 -0.53
C ILE A 238 -4.41 -3.84 -1.94
N GLY A 239 -3.46 -3.35 -2.74
CA GLY A 239 -3.27 -3.83 -4.12
C GLY A 239 -2.62 -5.22 -4.24
N GLY A 240 -2.07 -5.74 -3.15
CA GLY A 240 -1.50 -7.10 -3.07
C GLY A 240 -0.22 -7.13 -2.27
N GLY A 241 0.71 -8.01 -2.65
CA GLY A 241 2.01 -8.15 -1.96
C GLY A 241 1.97 -9.12 -0.78
N TYR A 242 2.92 -8.99 0.14
CA TYR A 242 3.10 -9.88 1.29
C TYR A 242 3.01 -9.11 2.61
N SER A 243 2.13 -9.55 3.52
CA SER A 243 2.06 -9.05 4.90
C SER A 243 1.78 -7.55 5.05
N ASN A 244 1.03 -6.92 4.13
CA ASN A 244 0.62 -5.53 4.30
C ASN A 244 -0.59 -5.40 5.21
N SER A 245 -0.65 -4.35 6.03
CA SER A 245 -1.68 -4.19 7.05
C SER A 245 -2.25 -2.77 7.09
N ILE A 246 -3.58 -2.66 7.01
CA ILE A 246 -4.35 -1.45 7.35
C ILE A 246 -5.14 -1.77 8.62
N GLY A 247 -4.90 -1.04 9.70
CA GLY A 247 -5.46 -1.30 11.02
C GLY A 247 -6.90 -0.80 11.23
N ASN A 248 -7.45 -1.14 12.40
CA ASN A 248 -8.77 -0.70 12.87
C ASN A 248 -8.99 0.82 12.72
N ALA A 249 -10.15 1.20 12.18
CA ALA A 249 -10.57 2.59 11.98
C ALA A 249 -9.59 3.44 11.12
N ALA A 250 -8.76 2.80 10.29
CA ALA A 250 -7.88 3.48 9.33
C ALA A 250 -8.57 3.72 7.99
N GLU A 251 -9.74 4.36 8.01
CA GLU A 251 -10.64 4.48 6.84
C GLU A 251 -10.01 5.23 5.66
N TYR A 252 -10.43 4.89 4.44
CA TYR A 252 -9.95 5.49 3.18
C TYR A 252 -8.45 5.35 2.92
N SER A 253 -7.77 4.52 3.70
CA SER A 253 -6.33 4.31 3.59
C SER A 253 -5.97 3.34 2.47
N VAL A 254 -4.78 3.52 1.90
CA VAL A 254 -4.33 2.80 0.70
C VAL A 254 -2.93 2.25 0.91
N ILE A 255 -2.77 0.95 0.65
CA ILE A 255 -1.46 0.33 0.41
C ILE A 255 -1.46 -0.22 -1.03
N GLY A 256 -0.67 0.36 -1.93
CA GLY A 256 -0.63 -0.10 -3.32
C GLY A 256 -0.08 -1.52 -3.48
N GLY A 257 0.75 -1.99 -2.55
CA GLY A 257 1.26 -3.36 -2.48
C GLY A 257 2.59 -3.43 -1.72
N GLY A 258 3.48 -4.33 -2.13
CA GLY A 258 4.83 -4.45 -1.54
C GLY A 258 4.90 -5.46 -0.40
N ASN A 259 5.86 -5.28 0.52
CA ASN A 259 6.15 -6.22 1.59
C ASN A 259 6.10 -5.53 2.96
N ASN A 260 5.26 -6.00 3.86
CA ASN A 260 5.25 -5.56 5.27
C ASN A 260 5.04 -4.04 5.46
N ASN A 261 4.20 -3.41 4.62
CA ASN A 261 3.81 -2.01 4.82
C ASN A 261 2.64 -1.91 5.79
N THR A 262 2.65 -0.91 6.67
CA THR A 262 1.68 -0.77 7.75
C THR A 262 1.07 0.62 7.84
N ILE A 263 -0.25 0.67 7.92
CA ILE A 263 -1.04 1.82 8.37
C ILE A 263 -1.70 1.42 9.70
N PRO A 264 -1.30 2.01 10.85
CA PRO A 264 -1.80 1.63 12.17
C PRO A 264 -3.26 2.01 12.42
N VAL A 265 -3.74 1.68 13.62
CA VAL A 265 -5.10 1.96 14.07
C VAL A 265 -5.40 3.47 14.16
N ASN A 266 -6.64 3.86 13.87
CA ASN A 266 -7.13 5.24 13.89
C ASN A 266 -6.41 6.21 12.94
N ILE A 267 -5.79 5.71 11.87
CA ILE A 267 -5.09 6.54 10.88
C ILE A 267 -5.87 6.57 9.56
N SER A 268 -6.73 7.57 9.40
CA SER A 268 -7.50 7.75 8.17
C SER A 268 -6.69 8.44 7.06
N TYR A 269 -7.03 8.16 5.80
CA TYR A 269 -6.48 8.82 4.61
C TYR A 269 -4.96 8.64 4.38
N ALA A 270 -4.31 7.73 5.10
CA ALA A 270 -2.89 7.45 4.88
C ALA A 270 -2.68 6.67 3.58
N SER A 271 -1.55 6.91 2.92
CA SER A 271 -1.21 6.28 1.65
C SER A 271 0.22 5.78 1.63
N ILE A 272 0.40 4.49 1.35
CA ILE A 272 1.69 3.89 1.02
C ILE A 272 1.58 3.33 -0.39
N VAL A 273 2.32 3.90 -1.35
CA VAL A 273 2.24 3.45 -2.74
C VAL A 273 2.80 2.03 -2.92
N GLY A 274 3.82 1.65 -2.14
CA GLY A 274 4.40 0.30 -2.14
C GLY A 274 5.70 0.24 -1.35
N GLY A 275 6.62 -0.65 -1.75
CA GLY A 275 7.93 -0.79 -1.11
C GLY A 275 7.95 -1.83 0.02
N THR A 276 8.89 -1.71 0.94
CA THR A 276 9.11 -2.66 2.03
C THR A 276 9.20 -1.98 3.38
N ASN A 277 8.52 -2.52 4.39
CA ASN A 277 8.59 -2.06 5.78
C ASN A 277 8.26 -0.57 5.99
N ASN A 278 7.40 0.02 5.16
CA ASN A 278 7.02 1.41 5.34
C ASN A 278 5.89 1.54 6.38
N LEU A 279 5.96 2.56 7.24
CA LEU A 279 5.00 2.84 8.30
C LEU A 279 4.39 4.23 8.12
N ALA A 280 3.10 4.29 7.78
CA ALA A 280 2.36 5.55 7.76
C ALA A 280 1.43 5.66 8.98
N ASN A 281 2.00 6.14 10.09
CA ASN A 281 1.31 6.43 11.35
C ASN A 281 0.90 7.90 11.44
N ASP A 282 0.23 8.37 10.40
CA ASP A 282 -0.09 9.77 10.22
C ASP A 282 -1.35 9.95 9.36
N ALA A 283 -2.35 10.64 9.88
CA ALA A 283 -3.58 10.94 9.16
C ALA A 283 -3.27 11.82 7.94
N GLY A 284 -3.64 11.34 6.76
CA GLY A 284 -3.24 11.97 5.49
C GLY A 284 -1.75 11.85 5.15
N GLY A 285 -0.99 11.05 5.91
CA GLY A 285 0.43 10.81 5.67
C GLY A 285 0.68 10.06 4.37
N PHE A 286 1.77 10.38 3.70
CA PHE A 286 2.12 9.79 2.41
C PHE A 286 3.52 9.19 2.42
N ILE A 287 3.62 7.96 1.95
CA ILE A 287 4.88 7.31 1.60
C ILE A 287 4.83 6.83 0.15
N GLY A 288 5.66 7.40 -0.72
CA GLY A 288 5.70 7.04 -2.14
C GLY A 288 6.38 5.70 -2.44
N GLY A 289 7.07 5.10 -1.46
CA GLY A 289 7.67 3.76 -1.55
C GLY A 289 8.99 3.66 -0.80
N GLY A 290 9.88 2.78 -1.27
CA GLY A 290 11.21 2.59 -0.67
C GLY A 290 11.24 1.55 0.46
N LEU A 291 12.27 1.62 1.31
CA LEU A 291 12.52 0.67 2.40
C LEU A 291 12.53 1.39 3.75
N ASN A 292 11.80 0.87 4.74
CA ASN A 292 11.82 1.34 6.13
C ASN A 292 11.54 2.85 6.30
N ASN A 293 10.71 3.46 5.44
CA ASN A 293 10.33 4.85 5.65
C ASN A 293 9.18 4.96 6.65
N SER A 294 9.18 6.02 7.45
CA SER A 294 8.23 6.26 8.53
C SER A 294 7.71 7.70 8.47
N VAL A 295 6.39 7.84 8.56
CA VAL A 295 5.73 9.11 8.88
C VAL A 295 4.88 8.90 10.13
N ALA A 296 5.07 9.76 11.14
CA ALA A 296 4.50 9.59 12.48
C ALA A 296 4.12 10.96 13.09
N GLY A 297 3.01 11.51 12.62
CA GLY A 297 2.39 12.73 13.16
C GLY A 297 1.01 12.51 13.80
N GLY A 298 0.55 11.26 13.92
CA GLY A 298 -0.72 10.92 14.54
C GLY A 298 -1.91 11.49 13.76
N LEU A 299 -2.91 12.05 14.43
CA LEU A 299 -4.16 12.50 13.80
C LEU A 299 -4.06 13.83 13.02
N THR A 300 -2.91 14.51 13.06
CA THR A 300 -2.75 15.87 12.49
C THR A 300 -1.45 16.05 11.71
N GLY A 301 -0.77 14.96 11.33
CA GLY A 301 0.60 15.06 10.85
C GLY A 301 0.72 15.50 9.39
N PHE A 302 -0.04 14.94 8.44
CA PHE A 302 0.07 15.26 7.01
C PHE A 302 1.52 15.24 6.47
N ASN A 303 2.38 14.38 7.03
CA ASN A 303 3.78 14.30 6.67
C ASN A 303 3.97 13.50 5.37
N VAL A 304 5.03 13.82 4.64
CA VAL A 304 5.29 13.26 3.31
C VAL A 304 6.72 12.76 3.22
N VAL A 305 6.89 11.46 2.95
CA VAL A 305 8.14 10.89 2.47
C VAL A 305 7.93 10.40 1.05
N VAL A 306 8.62 10.98 0.08
CA VAL A 306 8.46 10.58 -1.33
C VAL A 306 9.02 9.18 -1.59
N GLY A 307 10.07 8.77 -0.86
CA GLY A 307 10.65 7.43 -0.94
C GLY A 307 12.04 7.37 -0.28
N GLY A 308 12.88 6.44 -0.71
CA GLY A 308 14.24 6.27 -0.17
C GLY A 308 14.37 5.16 0.87
N VAL A 309 15.38 5.23 1.73
CA VAL A 309 15.67 4.21 2.75
C VAL A 309 15.79 4.83 4.13
N ASP A 310 15.10 4.27 5.13
CA ASP A 310 15.21 4.66 6.54
C ASP A 310 14.93 6.16 6.79
N ASN A 311 14.07 6.80 5.99
CA ASN A 311 13.68 8.19 6.26
C ASN A 311 12.53 8.23 7.27
N ASP A 312 12.63 9.13 8.26
CA ASP A 312 11.70 9.21 9.37
C ASP A 312 11.23 10.65 9.58
N ILE A 313 9.93 10.89 9.43
CA ILE A 313 9.29 12.12 9.88
C ILE A 313 8.48 11.74 11.11
N GLY A 314 9.05 11.92 12.29
CA GLY A 314 8.48 11.34 13.50
C GLY A 314 9.17 11.73 14.81
N GLY A 315 8.37 11.65 15.87
CA GLY A 315 8.75 11.95 17.25
C GLY A 315 8.21 13.30 17.74
N GLY A 316 7.03 13.29 18.38
CA GLY A 316 6.47 14.47 19.05
C GLY A 316 5.36 15.15 18.26
N THR A 317 5.47 16.47 18.10
CA THR A 317 4.46 17.36 17.49
C THR A 317 4.65 17.56 15.98
N SER A 318 5.45 16.73 15.31
CA SER A 318 5.85 16.93 13.91
C SER A 318 4.65 16.81 12.96
N THR A 319 4.30 17.94 12.33
CA THR A 319 3.25 18.01 11.30
C THR A 319 3.80 18.75 10.07
N HIS A 320 3.28 18.44 8.90
CA HIS A 320 3.62 19.04 7.60
C HIS A 320 5.10 18.94 7.25
N GLY A 321 5.79 17.91 7.74
CA GLY A 321 7.15 17.60 7.38
C GLY A 321 7.25 16.99 5.99
N PHE A 322 8.33 17.29 5.28
CA PHE A 322 8.59 16.77 3.94
C PHE A 322 10.01 16.21 3.83
N ILE A 323 10.13 14.96 3.40
CA ILE A 323 11.37 14.35 2.94
C ILE A 323 11.23 13.97 1.46
N GLY A 324 12.03 14.59 0.60
CA GLY A 324 12.01 14.31 -0.84
C GLY A 324 12.63 12.96 -1.23
N GLY A 325 13.42 12.35 -0.33
CA GLY A 325 13.98 11.02 -0.49
C GLY A 325 15.35 10.88 0.18
N GLY A 326 16.19 9.98 -0.32
CA GLY A 326 17.53 9.75 0.20
C GLY A 326 17.57 8.69 1.29
N THR A 327 18.57 8.76 2.17
CA THR A 327 18.83 7.74 3.20
C THR A 327 18.94 8.33 4.60
N THR A 328 18.32 7.70 5.58
CA THR A 328 18.47 8.03 7.02
C THR A 328 18.22 9.50 7.36
N ASN A 329 17.34 10.19 6.62
CA ASN A 329 16.99 11.57 6.94
C ASN A 329 15.89 11.60 7.99
N LYS A 330 15.99 12.54 8.94
CA LYS A 330 15.07 12.62 10.07
C LYS A 330 14.51 14.02 10.27
N ILE A 331 13.19 14.12 10.41
CA ILE A 331 12.49 15.35 10.79
C ILE A 331 11.68 15.10 12.06
N SER A 332 11.89 15.92 13.08
CA SER A 332 11.05 15.97 14.28
C SER A 332 10.45 17.37 14.55
N GLY A 333 10.82 18.39 13.76
CA GLY A 333 10.22 19.74 13.81
C GLY A 333 8.96 19.86 12.93
N GLN A 334 8.11 20.84 13.23
CA GLN A 334 6.92 21.14 12.40
C GLN A 334 7.30 21.88 11.11
N TYR A 335 6.50 21.72 10.06
CA TYR A 335 6.62 22.41 8.76
C TYR A 335 8.00 22.29 8.09
N SER A 336 8.79 21.31 8.52
CA SER A 336 10.21 21.23 8.21
C SER A 336 10.46 20.42 6.94
N VAL A 337 11.53 20.76 6.23
CA VAL A 337 11.82 20.20 4.90
C VAL A 337 13.23 19.64 4.86
N ILE A 338 13.36 18.39 4.44
CA ILE A 338 14.61 17.82 3.94
C ILE A 338 14.41 17.46 2.48
N GLY A 339 15.09 18.16 1.56
CA GLY A 339 14.97 17.88 0.12
C GLY A 339 15.47 16.48 -0.25
N GLY A 340 16.47 15.97 0.44
CA GLY A 340 16.98 14.60 0.33
C GLY A 340 18.38 14.46 0.91
N GLY A 341 19.20 13.60 0.31
CA GLY A 341 20.58 13.36 0.77
C GLY A 341 20.68 12.24 1.81
N SER A 342 21.73 12.25 2.63
CA SER A 342 21.99 11.20 3.61
C SER A 342 22.20 11.74 5.01
N ASN A 343 21.56 11.13 6.01
CA ASN A 343 21.79 11.42 7.42
C ASN A 343 21.54 12.89 7.82
N ASN A 344 20.64 13.60 7.13
CA ASN A 344 20.27 14.95 7.52
C ASN A 344 19.23 14.93 8.63
N THR A 345 19.34 15.81 9.63
CA THR A 345 18.49 15.79 10.81
C THR A 345 17.95 17.18 11.15
N ILE A 346 16.63 17.27 11.31
CA ILE A 346 15.95 18.38 11.94
C ILE A 346 15.41 17.88 13.29
N PRO A 347 16.07 18.20 14.42
CA PRO A 347 15.75 17.64 15.73
C PRO A 347 14.43 18.22 16.28
N PRO A 348 13.90 17.62 17.37
CA PRO A 348 12.78 18.20 18.09
C PRO A 348 13.14 19.58 18.64
N VAL A 349 12.17 20.47 18.66
CA VAL A 349 12.29 21.81 19.23
C VAL A 349 11.26 21.93 20.36
N GLY A 350 11.68 22.47 21.50
CA GLY A 350 10.85 22.50 22.72
C GLY A 350 9.69 23.50 22.65
N TYR A 351 9.77 24.46 21.73
CA TYR A 351 8.70 25.40 21.40
C TYR A 351 8.14 25.06 20.02
N LEU A 352 7.13 25.80 19.57
CA LEU A 352 6.47 25.64 18.27
C LEU A 352 7.41 25.69 17.04
N GLY A 353 8.73 25.70 17.17
CA GLY A 353 9.70 25.95 16.10
C GLY A 353 9.32 25.33 14.76
N MET A 354 9.18 26.18 13.73
CA MET A 354 8.50 25.86 12.47
C MET A 354 9.43 26.05 11.28
N GLY A 355 9.48 25.10 10.34
CA GLY A 355 9.99 25.42 9.01
C GLY A 355 11.51 25.44 8.86
N HIS A 356 12.22 24.58 9.59
CA HIS A 356 13.62 24.31 9.30
C HIS A 356 13.78 23.69 7.92
N THR A 357 14.85 24.07 7.21
CA THR A 357 15.11 23.57 5.86
C THR A 357 16.50 23.01 5.74
N ILE A 358 16.62 21.78 5.23
CA ILE A 358 17.86 21.22 4.71
C ILE A 358 17.60 20.84 3.25
N ALA A 359 18.16 21.56 2.28
CA ALA A 359 17.87 21.22 0.88
C ALA A 359 18.49 19.86 0.45
N GLY A 360 19.58 19.44 1.10
CA GLY A 360 20.16 18.11 0.91
C GLY A 360 21.55 17.96 1.54
N GLY A 361 22.40 17.15 0.90
CA GLY A 361 23.77 16.91 1.35
C GLY A 361 23.89 15.73 2.33
N ILE A 362 24.99 15.70 3.09
CA ILE A 362 25.32 14.59 3.99
C ILE A 362 25.51 15.13 5.41
N ASN A 363 24.85 14.51 6.38
CA ASN A 363 25.07 14.76 7.80
C ASN A 363 24.83 16.22 8.23
N ASN A 364 23.88 16.91 7.61
CA ASN A 364 23.56 18.29 7.96
C ASN A 364 22.49 18.34 9.08
N LYS A 365 22.54 19.40 9.88
CA LYS A 365 21.60 19.66 10.96
C LYS A 365 21.03 21.07 10.88
N ALA A 366 19.70 21.21 10.98
CA ALA A 366 19.02 22.50 11.08
C ALA A 366 18.10 22.49 12.30
N GLY A 367 18.31 23.42 13.24
CA GLY A 367 17.61 23.53 14.52
C GLY A 367 18.34 22.88 15.70
N GLY A 368 17.74 22.98 16.89
CA GLY A 368 18.17 22.28 18.11
C GLY A 368 18.73 23.13 19.25
N ASN A 369 18.90 24.45 19.08
CA ASN A 369 19.26 25.38 20.17
C ASN A 369 18.49 26.70 20.02
N LEU A 370 17.17 26.61 20.06
CA LEU A 370 16.27 27.70 19.70
C LEU A 370 15.61 28.28 20.95
N LEU A 371 15.45 29.60 20.97
CA LEU A 371 14.84 30.34 22.07
C LEU A 371 13.40 30.75 21.74
N PHE A 372 13.07 30.89 20.46
CA PHE A 372 11.78 31.43 19.99
C PHE A 372 11.12 30.58 18.89
N GLU A 373 11.19 31.03 17.63
CA GLU A 373 10.32 30.62 16.51
C GLU A 373 10.94 29.62 15.53
N GLY A 374 12.27 29.50 15.50
CA GLY A 374 12.99 28.46 14.77
C GLY A 374 12.85 28.47 13.25
N HIS A 375 13.80 29.06 12.53
CA HIS A 375 13.83 29.10 11.06
C HIS A 375 15.22 28.84 10.45
N ALA A 376 15.94 27.89 11.05
CA ALA A 376 17.28 27.53 10.60
C ALA A 376 17.30 26.89 9.19
N THR A 377 18.28 27.26 8.37
CA THR A 377 18.43 26.75 7.00
C THR A 377 19.84 26.23 6.73
N VAL A 378 19.93 25.05 6.10
CA VAL A 378 21.17 24.53 5.50
C VAL A 378 20.91 24.21 4.02
N SER A 379 21.57 24.91 3.10
CA SER A 379 21.36 24.66 1.67
C SER A 379 22.02 23.36 1.17
N GLY A 380 22.94 22.77 1.92
CA GLY A 380 23.55 21.48 1.59
C GLY A 380 24.96 21.30 2.16
N GLY A 381 25.79 20.51 1.48
CA GLY A 381 27.18 20.25 1.89
C GLY A 381 27.31 19.05 2.83
N HIS A 382 28.40 19.02 3.61
CA HIS A 382 28.78 17.89 4.45
C HIS A 382 29.05 18.31 5.91
N THR A 383 28.28 17.79 6.86
CA THR A 383 28.43 18.07 8.31
C THR A 383 28.21 19.54 8.67
N ASN A 384 27.25 20.23 8.06
CA ASN A 384 26.92 21.61 8.40
C ASN A 384 25.80 21.69 9.46
N SER A 385 25.83 22.69 10.33
CA SER A 385 24.88 22.88 11.43
C SER A 385 24.37 24.32 11.50
N ALA A 386 23.09 24.55 11.22
CA ALA A 386 22.40 25.82 11.51
C ALA A 386 21.56 25.64 12.78
N LEU A 387 21.99 26.21 13.91
CA LEU A 387 21.46 25.89 15.25
C LEU A 387 20.71 27.05 15.90
N GLY A 388 21.02 28.30 15.53
CA GLY A 388 20.36 29.49 16.06
C GLY A 388 19.04 29.80 15.36
N ASP A 389 18.15 30.55 16.03
CA ASP A 389 16.95 31.11 15.40
C ASP A 389 17.35 31.96 14.20
N TYR A 390 16.66 31.79 13.07
CA TYR A 390 16.96 32.48 11.79
C TYR A 390 18.37 32.25 11.23
N SER A 391 19.12 31.27 11.74
CA SER A 391 20.49 31.00 11.28
C SER A 391 20.52 30.35 9.90
N ALA A 392 21.58 30.61 9.13
CA ALA A 392 21.73 30.06 7.80
C ALA A 392 23.15 29.54 7.53
N VAL A 393 23.25 28.34 6.95
CA VAL A 393 24.47 27.82 6.35
C VAL A 393 24.26 27.57 4.87
N GLY A 394 24.93 28.35 4.01
CA GLY A 394 24.80 28.23 2.55
C GLY A 394 25.42 26.96 1.97
N GLY A 395 26.29 26.26 2.71
CA GLY A 395 26.85 24.98 2.32
C GLY A 395 28.28 24.78 2.82
N GLY A 396 29.09 24.04 2.06
CA GLY A 396 30.48 23.75 2.41
C GLY A 396 30.63 22.54 3.34
N LYS A 397 31.67 22.53 4.18
CA LYS A 397 32.01 21.41 5.04
C LYS A 397 32.26 21.85 6.49
N THR A 398 31.62 21.18 7.46
CA THR A 398 31.82 21.39 8.90
C THR A 398 31.56 22.85 9.35
N ASN A 399 30.60 23.53 8.75
CA ASN A 399 30.24 24.89 9.14
C ASN A 399 29.15 24.90 10.21
N THR A 400 29.22 25.82 11.18
CA THR A 400 28.22 25.99 12.24
C THR A 400 27.76 27.45 12.35
N ALA A 401 26.47 27.71 12.23
CA ALA A 401 25.85 28.99 12.55
C ALA A 401 24.96 28.81 13.78
N SER A 402 25.36 29.33 14.95
CA SER A 402 24.67 29.06 16.22
C SER A 402 24.15 30.30 16.95
N GLY A 403 24.56 31.51 16.55
CA GLY A 403 23.97 32.75 17.06
C GLY A 403 22.60 33.05 16.45
N TYR A 404 21.79 33.86 17.11
CA TYR A 404 20.54 34.40 16.57
C TYR A 404 20.81 35.16 15.28
N ALA A 405 20.10 34.85 14.20
CA ALA A 405 20.27 35.44 12.87
C ALA A 405 21.72 35.41 12.35
N SER A 406 22.53 34.43 12.77
CA SER A 406 23.90 34.24 12.29
C SER A 406 23.95 33.55 10.92
N ALA A 407 25.02 33.77 10.16
CA ALA A 407 25.18 33.17 8.86
C ALA A 407 26.60 32.63 8.60
N VAL A 408 26.65 31.48 7.94
CA VAL A 408 27.85 30.98 7.27
C VAL A 408 27.53 30.78 5.79
N PRO A 409 27.87 31.74 4.91
CA PRO A 409 27.60 31.62 3.48
C PRO A 409 28.20 30.37 2.82
N GLY A 410 29.30 29.85 3.37
CA GLY A 410 29.96 28.62 2.91
C GLY A 410 31.39 28.51 3.40
N GLY A 411 32.19 27.67 2.73
CA GLY A 411 33.59 27.42 3.08
C GLY A 411 33.77 26.18 3.95
N GLN A 412 34.80 26.17 4.79
CA GLN A 412 35.15 25.01 5.60
C GLN A 412 35.49 25.40 7.05
N ASP A 413 34.98 24.62 8.01
CA ASP A 413 35.32 24.72 9.44
C ASP A 413 35.07 26.14 10.01
N ASN A 414 33.98 26.82 9.61
CA ASN A 414 33.62 28.12 10.15
C ASN A 414 32.55 28.00 11.26
N ILE A 415 32.64 28.87 12.27
CA ILE A 415 31.66 29.03 13.34
C ILE A 415 31.21 30.49 13.42
N ALA A 416 29.91 30.73 13.33
CA ALA A 416 29.25 32.01 13.58
C ALA A 416 28.35 31.89 14.83
N ALA A 417 28.94 32.06 16.02
CA ALA A 417 28.22 31.88 17.28
C ALA A 417 27.69 33.17 17.92
N GLY A 418 28.19 34.34 17.51
CA GLY A 418 27.65 35.63 17.93
C GLY A 418 26.34 35.97 17.22
N ASP A 419 25.47 36.71 17.88
CA ASP A 419 24.20 37.13 17.29
C ASP A 419 24.45 38.10 16.14
N HIS A 420 23.70 37.95 15.04
CA HIS A 420 23.86 38.71 13.79
C HIS A 420 25.26 38.63 13.16
N SER A 421 26.03 37.59 13.49
CA SER A 421 27.39 37.42 12.96
C SER A 421 27.43 36.69 11.61
N VAL A 422 28.47 36.95 10.82
CA VAL A 422 28.73 36.28 9.54
C VAL A 422 30.16 35.76 9.53
N ALA A 423 30.34 34.44 9.44
CA ALA A 423 31.67 33.81 9.34
C ALA A 423 31.82 33.12 7.98
N MET A 424 32.90 33.38 7.25
CA MET A 424 33.14 32.75 5.94
C MET A 424 34.62 32.52 5.65
N GLY A 425 34.87 31.60 4.71
CA GLY A 425 36.21 31.21 4.29
C GLY A 425 36.63 29.86 4.89
N GLN A 426 37.82 29.80 5.48
CA GLN A 426 38.35 28.62 6.16
C GLN A 426 38.76 28.97 7.59
N ASN A 427 38.23 28.25 8.58
CA ASN A 427 38.60 28.36 9.98
C ASN A 427 38.23 29.70 10.67
N ALA A 428 37.18 30.40 10.22
CA ALA A 428 36.65 31.59 10.93
C ALA A 428 35.85 31.17 12.16
N GLN A 429 36.21 31.60 13.37
CA GLN A 429 35.57 31.16 14.62
C GLN A 429 35.06 32.36 15.44
N ILE A 430 33.92 32.92 15.04
CA ILE A 430 33.25 33.98 15.81
C ILE A 430 32.58 33.33 17.03
N SER A 431 32.97 33.74 18.23
CA SER A 431 32.41 33.23 19.48
C SER A 431 31.06 33.88 19.80
N ALA A 432 30.36 33.37 20.82
CA ALA A 432 29.11 33.94 21.32
C ALA A 432 29.26 35.37 21.92
N ALA A 433 30.50 35.87 22.09
CA ALA A 433 30.73 37.26 22.47
C ALA A 433 30.90 38.20 21.26
N GLY A 434 31.08 37.64 20.05
CA GLY A 434 31.33 38.36 18.81
C GLY A 434 30.05 38.81 18.10
N ASP A 435 29.09 39.38 18.82
CA ASP A 435 27.84 39.86 18.23
C ASP A 435 28.10 40.93 17.16
N ASN A 436 27.22 41.01 16.16
CA ASN A 436 27.30 41.99 15.06
C ASN A 436 28.65 41.98 14.32
N THR A 437 29.27 40.81 14.17
CA THR A 437 30.61 40.68 13.59
C THR A 437 30.59 40.02 12.23
N PHE A 438 31.32 40.61 11.27
CA PHE A 438 31.62 39.99 9.99
C PHE A 438 33.07 39.48 9.99
N ALA A 439 33.31 38.24 9.56
CA ALA A 439 34.64 37.67 9.45
C ALA A 439 34.86 36.91 8.14
N TYR A 440 35.90 37.30 7.41
CA TYR A 440 36.51 36.46 6.38
C TYR A 440 37.86 35.95 6.88
N VAL A 441 38.03 34.63 6.93
CA VAL A 441 39.29 34.00 7.33
C VAL A 441 39.78 33.05 6.23
N SER A 442 41.07 33.09 5.93
CA SER A 442 41.75 32.08 5.13
C SER A 442 42.95 31.56 5.90
N SER A 443 42.75 30.55 6.73
CA SER A 443 43.77 30.01 7.62
C SER A 443 43.74 28.48 7.65
N GLY A 444 44.92 27.87 7.77
CA GLY A 444 45.06 26.43 8.01
C GLY A 444 44.71 26.00 9.44
N ALA A 445 44.52 26.97 10.35
CA ALA A 445 44.16 26.73 11.75
C ALA A 445 43.00 27.65 12.20
N PRO A 446 42.19 27.22 13.19
CA PRO A 446 41.12 28.02 13.79
C PRO A 446 41.55 29.43 14.20
N VAL A 447 40.79 30.45 13.79
CA VAL A 447 41.02 31.86 14.18
C VAL A 447 39.85 32.34 15.02
N SER A 448 40.09 32.49 16.34
CA SER A 448 39.08 32.94 17.30
C SER A 448 38.83 34.45 17.23
N ILE A 449 37.56 34.83 17.11
CA ILE A 449 37.11 36.21 17.02
C ILE A 449 36.07 36.42 18.11
N THR A 450 36.39 37.27 19.09
CA THR A 450 35.54 37.50 20.28
C THR A 450 35.05 38.94 20.40
N GLN A 451 35.59 39.85 19.60
CA GLN A 451 35.26 41.27 19.67
C GLN A 451 33.94 41.54 18.95
N PRO A 452 32.90 42.06 19.64
CA PRO A 452 31.65 42.41 18.99
C PRO A 452 31.79 43.67 18.13
N ASN A 453 30.82 43.88 17.23
CA ASN A 453 30.70 45.04 16.34
C ASN A 453 31.95 45.23 15.46
N SER A 454 32.50 44.14 14.93
CA SER A 454 33.76 44.16 14.20
C SER A 454 33.65 43.60 12.77
N ALA A 455 34.54 44.06 11.90
CA ALA A 455 34.76 43.47 10.57
C ALA A 455 36.21 42.97 10.51
N VAL A 456 36.38 41.65 10.44
CA VAL A 456 37.68 40.98 10.51
C VAL A 456 38.02 40.35 9.16
N PHE A 457 39.21 40.68 8.65
CA PHE A 457 39.80 40.04 7.48
C PHE A 457 41.13 39.43 7.90
N TYR A 458 41.23 38.10 7.91
CA TYR A 458 42.41 37.39 8.38
C TYR A 458 42.97 36.45 7.31
N GLY A 459 44.28 36.54 7.06
CA GLY A 459 44.95 35.74 6.04
C GLY A 459 44.62 36.16 4.60
N VAL A 460 44.12 37.39 4.40
CA VAL A 460 43.76 37.95 3.09
C VAL A 460 44.15 39.42 2.98
N ASN A 461 44.21 39.91 1.73
CA ASN A 461 44.38 41.32 1.40
C ASN A 461 43.02 41.97 1.13
N VAL A 462 42.78 43.15 1.69
CA VAL A 462 41.55 43.95 1.51
C VAL A 462 41.79 45.06 0.48
N GLY A 463 40.99 45.08 -0.58
CA GLY A 463 41.01 46.13 -1.60
C GLY A 463 39.80 47.06 -1.49
N ILE A 464 40.04 48.38 -1.51
CA ILE A 464 38.99 49.40 -1.66
C ILE A 464 39.20 50.12 -2.99
N GLY A 465 38.27 49.93 -3.93
CA GLY A 465 38.38 50.45 -5.30
C GLY A 465 39.44 49.75 -6.15
N ILE A 466 39.92 48.57 -5.73
CA ILE A 466 40.93 47.77 -6.42
C ILE A 466 40.62 46.28 -6.32
N THR A 467 40.84 45.53 -7.41
CA THR A 467 40.56 44.09 -7.49
C THR A 467 41.79 43.20 -7.26
N ALA A 468 42.99 43.78 -7.26
CA ALA A 468 44.26 43.09 -7.04
C ALA A 468 45.07 43.76 -5.92
N PRO A 469 44.60 43.70 -4.66
CA PRO A 469 45.33 44.28 -3.54
C PRO A 469 46.63 43.50 -3.28
N THR A 470 47.76 44.19 -3.25
CA THR A 470 49.10 43.62 -3.01
C THR A 470 49.58 43.82 -1.56
N GLN A 471 48.77 44.49 -0.75
CA GLN A 471 49.02 44.77 0.66
C GLN A 471 47.79 44.37 1.48
N SER A 472 47.96 44.18 2.79
CA SER A 472 46.86 43.80 3.69
C SER A 472 45.66 44.75 3.60
N LEU A 473 45.91 46.06 3.43
CA LEU A 473 44.91 47.05 3.02
C LEU A 473 45.47 47.87 1.85
N HIS A 474 44.77 47.85 0.70
CA HIS A 474 45.14 48.60 -0.50
C HIS A 474 43.96 49.46 -0.98
N ILE A 475 44.12 50.78 -0.93
CA ILE A 475 43.14 51.77 -1.41
C ILE A 475 43.70 52.40 -2.69
N SER A 476 42.96 52.34 -3.81
CA SER A 476 43.43 52.88 -5.10
C SER A 476 43.29 54.40 -5.25
N GLN A 477 42.54 55.04 -4.37
CA GLN A 477 42.30 56.48 -4.35
C GLN A 477 42.68 57.08 -2.99
N ALA A 478 41.97 58.12 -2.54
CA ALA A 478 42.22 58.79 -1.27
C ALA A 478 41.49 58.09 -0.10
N MET A 479 42.16 58.05 1.05
CA MET A 479 41.52 57.79 2.35
C MET A 479 41.10 59.13 2.95
N ARG A 480 39.84 59.25 3.39
CA ARG A 480 39.36 60.42 4.16
C ARG A 480 39.28 60.04 5.64
N LEU A 481 39.97 60.80 6.47
CA LEU A 481 39.86 60.74 7.93
C LEU A 481 39.02 61.94 8.39
N GLU A 482 38.03 61.70 9.25
CA GLU A 482 37.24 62.78 9.84
C GLU A 482 38.10 63.54 10.88
N PRO A 483 38.30 64.86 10.75
CA PRO A 483 39.10 65.62 11.71
C PRO A 483 38.45 65.66 13.10
N MET A 484 39.26 65.56 14.16
CA MET A 484 38.79 65.61 15.56
C MET A 484 39.71 66.48 16.44
N ASP A 485 39.12 67.23 17.38
CA ASP A 485 39.85 68.09 18.33
C ASP A 485 40.48 67.27 19.46
N SER A 486 39.76 66.26 19.96
CA SER A 486 40.22 65.39 21.04
C SER A 486 40.90 64.15 20.47
N PRO A 487 42.18 63.90 20.76
CA PRO A 487 42.86 62.70 20.32
C PRO A 487 42.21 61.46 20.95
N PRO A 488 42.15 60.32 20.23
CA PRO A 488 41.80 59.04 20.84
C PRO A 488 42.86 58.61 21.86
N SER A 489 42.67 57.45 22.50
CA SER A 489 43.74 56.83 23.30
C SER A 489 45.00 56.70 22.43
N CYS A 490 46.13 57.19 22.94
CA CYS A 490 47.42 57.01 22.27
C CYS A 490 47.84 55.55 22.41
N GLU A 491 47.45 54.74 21.44
CA GLU A 491 47.88 53.36 21.27
C GLU A 491 48.85 53.28 20.10
N GLU A 492 49.89 52.46 20.24
CA GLU A 492 50.94 52.30 19.23
C GLU A 492 50.34 52.05 17.85
N GLY A 493 50.70 52.89 16.87
CA GLY A 493 50.25 52.73 15.49
C GLY A 493 48.96 53.47 15.13
N VAL A 494 48.25 54.06 16.09
CA VAL A 494 47.02 54.82 15.81
C VAL A 494 47.36 56.08 15.03
N MET A 495 46.60 56.35 13.96
CA MET A 495 46.61 57.61 13.23
C MET A 495 45.27 58.33 13.36
N TYR A 496 45.28 59.65 13.52
CA TYR A 496 44.08 60.47 13.41
C TYR A 496 44.38 61.82 12.74
N ALA A 497 43.37 62.41 12.11
CA ALA A 497 43.46 63.77 11.59
C ALA A 497 42.95 64.75 12.66
N HIS A 498 43.77 65.73 13.05
CA HIS A 498 43.33 66.80 13.94
C HIS A 498 42.63 67.92 13.16
N THR A 499 41.70 68.64 13.77
CA THR A 499 40.98 69.78 13.15
C THR A 499 41.91 70.92 12.71
N SER A 500 43.11 71.01 13.27
CA SER A 500 44.18 71.93 12.82
C SER A 500 44.76 71.57 11.45
N GLY A 501 44.46 70.39 10.92
CA GLY A 501 45.04 69.84 9.70
C GLY A 501 46.27 68.97 9.91
N ALA A 502 46.71 68.76 11.16
CA ALA A 502 47.79 67.83 11.50
C ALA A 502 47.34 66.37 11.31
N LEU A 503 48.24 65.51 10.85
CA LEU A 503 48.04 64.07 10.78
C LEU A 503 48.89 63.44 11.88
N CYS A 504 48.26 63.02 12.96
CA CYS A 504 48.93 62.58 14.17
C CYS A 504 49.09 61.06 14.18
N TYR A 505 50.28 60.58 14.53
CA TYR A 505 50.60 59.16 14.71
C TYR A 505 51.11 58.91 16.14
N CYS A 506 50.57 57.92 16.83
CA CYS A 506 51.02 57.55 18.17
C CYS A 506 52.14 56.51 18.09
N SER A 507 53.27 56.80 18.74
CA SER A 507 54.36 55.83 18.96
C SER A 507 54.98 56.05 20.34
N ALA A 508 55.29 54.98 21.06
CA ALA A 508 55.84 54.99 22.41
C ALA A 508 55.02 55.86 23.40
N GLY A 509 53.70 55.90 23.22
CA GLY A 509 52.78 56.67 24.05
C GLY A 509 52.80 58.19 23.83
N SER A 510 53.41 58.67 22.74
CA SER A 510 53.44 60.08 22.36
C SER A 510 52.94 60.29 20.93
N TRP A 511 52.18 61.36 20.72
CA TRP A 511 51.72 61.75 19.40
C TRP A 511 52.79 62.52 18.63
N THR A 512 52.96 62.18 17.35
CA THR A 512 53.86 62.84 16.41
C THR A 512 53.06 63.35 15.22
N ASP A 513 53.23 64.62 14.86
CA ASP A 513 52.67 65.18 13.63
C ASP A 513 53.48 64.71 12.42
N LEU A 514 52.80 64.10 11.45
CA LEU A 514 53.36 63.60 10.20
C LEU A 514 53.24 64.61 9.04
N THR A 515 52.67 65.79 9.25
CA THR A 515 52.59 66.81 8.20
C THR A 515 53.93 67.51 8.00
N ASP A 516 54.42 67.47 6.75
CA ASP A 516 55.72 68.00 6.35
C ASP A 516 55.91 69.48 6.75
N GLY A 517 56.77 69.71 7.75
CA GLY A 517 57.57 70.92 7.91
C GLY A 517 56.82 72.24 8.17
N LYS A 518 55.49 72.26 8.18
CA LYS A 518 54.71 73.45 8.53
C LYS A 518 54.63 73.57 10.03
N THR A 519 55.52 74.38 10.57
CA THR A 519 55.55 74.85 11.96
C THR A 519 54.14 75.25 12.42
N GLY A 520 53.47 74.37 13.17
CA GLY A 520 52.19 74.68 13.81
C GLY A 520 51.28 73.50 14.15
N GLY A 521 51.48 72.32 13.59
CA GLY A 521 50.66 71.15 13.90
C GLY A 521 51.00 70.57 15.27
N PHE A 522 50.31 71.04 16.31
CA PHE A 522 50.34 70.42 17.62
C PHE A 522 49.44 69.17 17.56
N CYS A 523 50.04 68.00 17.77
CA CYS A 523 49.29 66.82 18.18
C CYS A 523 49.21 66.83 19.72
N PRO A 524 48.03 67.04 20.31
CA PRO A 524 47.82 67.13 21.76
C PRO A 524 48.27 65.95 22.60
#